data_AF-A0A6A7RX93-F1
#
_entry.id   AF-A0A6A7RX93-F1
#
_cell.length_a   1.000
_cell.length_b   1.000
_cell.length_c   1.000
_cell.angle_alpha   90.00
_cell.angle_beta   90.00
_cell.angle_gamma   90.00
#
_symmetry.space_group_name_H-M   'P 1'
#
loop_
_entity.id
_entity.type
_entity.pdbx_description
1 polymer ?
#
loop_
_entity_poly.entity_id
_entity_poly.type
_entity_poly.pdbx_seq_one_letter_code
_entity_poly.pdbx_strand_id
1 'polypeptide(L)'
;MNATEIIEKVTREGVVLALSPTGTITATGDEQVVDRWLPTIRDNKPGIVRELEREGRRTKVLAMLGADPGLRYAVHVEDASTDPVLVAVGIRQVATFELGMPGRYYDGMALLELVASYSGAQHDEL
;
A
#
# COMPACT_ATOMS: atom_id res chain seq x y z
N MET A 1 12.57 -16.25 -5.23
CA MET A 1 11.15 -15.97 -4.96
C MET A 1 11.09 -14.59 -4.35
N ASN A 2 10.30 -13.68 -4.91
CA ASN A 2 10.18 -12.32 -4.37
C ASN A 2 9.12 -12.29 -3.24
N ALA A 3 9.04 -11.17 -2.52
CA ALA A 3 8.14 -11.02 -1.38
C ALA A 3 6.65 -11.21 -1.75
N THR A 4 6.22 -10.67 -2.89
CA THR A 4 4.84 -10.81 -3.40
C THR A 4 4.50 -12.27 -3.64
N GLU A 5 5.37 -13.02 -4.32
CA GLU A 5 5.19 -14.45 -4.58
C GLU A 5 5.12 -15.27 -3.29
N ILE A 6 5.89 -14.88 -2.27
CA ILE A 6 5.84 -15.53 -0.94
C ILE A 6 4.48 -15.27 -0.30
N ILE A 7 4.04 -14.01 -0.23
CA ILE A 7 2.76 -13.63 0.38
C ILE A 7 1.62 -14.37 -0.31
N GLU A 8 1.59 -14.41 -1.65
CA GLU A 8 0.57 -15.12 -2.42
C GLU A 8 0.53 -16.63 -2.13
N LYS A 9 1.68 -17.29 -2.07
CA LYS A 9 1.76 -18.74 -1.81
C LYS A 9 1.37 -19.07 -0.38
N VAL A 10 1.90 -18.32 0.59
CA VAL A 10 1.57 -18.46 2.02
C VAL A 10 0.06 -18.28 2.23
N THR A 11 -0.54 -17.25 1.61
CA THR A 11 -1.99 -17.01 1.67
C THR A 11 -2.79 -18.13 1.03
N ARG A 12 -2.36 -18.64 -0.13
CA ARG A 12 -3.02 -19.77 -0.82
C ARG A 12 -3.03 -21.05 0.02
N GLU A 13 -2.00 -21.23 0.86
CA GLU A 13 -1.91 -22.35 1.80
C GLU A 13 -2.62 -22.10 3.13
N GLY A 14 -3.37 -21.00 3.25
CA GLY A 14 -4.20 -20.70 4.41
C GLY A 14 -3.48 -19.96 5.53
N VAL A 15 -2.27 -19.46 5.30
CA VAL A 15 -1.53 -18.64 6.27
C VAL A 15 -1.69 -17.16 5.93
N VAL A 16 -2.20 -16.39 6.89
CA VAL A 16 -2.34 -14.95 6.80
C VAL A 16 -1.13 -14.30 7.45
N LEU A 17 -0.48 -13.39 6.71
CA LEU A 17 0.60 -12.55 7.23
C LEU A 17 0.04 -11.18 7.59
N ALA A 18 0.25 -10.76 8.83
CA ALA A 18 -0.11 -9.43 9.32
C ALA A 18 1.13 -8.72 9.85
N LEU A 19 1.20 -7.40 9.64
CA LEU A 19 2.27 -6.55 10.15
C LEU A 19 1.80 -5.80 11.39
N SER A 20 2.57 -5.86 12.47
CA SER A 20 2.35 -5.02 13.64
C SER A 20 2.83 -3.57 13.38
N PRO A 21 2.36 -2.58 14.15
CA PRO A 21 2.88 -1.21 14.07
C PRO A 21 4.39 -1.09 14.30
N THR A 22 5.00 -2.08 14.94
CA THR A 22 6.44 -2.14 15.23
C THR A 22 7.24 -2.89 14.17
N GLY A 23 6.64 -3.25 13.03
CA GLY A 23 7.31 -3.95 11.93
C GLY A 23 7.54 -5.45 12.17
N THR A 24 6.76 -6.06 13.08
CA THR A 24 6.81 -7.51 13.33
C THR A 24 5.78 -8.22 12.47
N ILE A 25 6.20 -9.27 11.76
CA ILE A 25 5.30 -10.12 10.98
C ILE A 25 4.72 -11.18 11.91
N THR A 26 3.39 -11.26 11.94
CA THR A 26 2.65 -12.35 12.56
C THR A 26 2.09 -13.25 11.46
N ALA A 27 2.34 -14.56 11.56
CA ALA A 27 1.76 -15.56 10.67
C ALA A 27 0.66 -16.31 11.42
N THR A 28 -0.55 -16.33 10.88
CA THR A 28 -1.72 -16.99 11.48
C THR A 28 -2.27 -18.02 10.51
N GLY A 29 -2.46 -19.26 10.94
CA GLY A 29 -2.95 -20.35 10.11
C GLY A 29 -2.80 -21.70 10.80
N ASP A 30 -2.86 -22.79 10.04
CA ASP A 30 -2.51 -24.12 10.54
C ASP A 30 -1.04 -24.14 11.01
N GLU A 31 -0.79 -24.65 12.21
CA GLU A 31 0.53 -24.61 12.86
C GLU A 31 1.61 -25.31 12.03
N GLN A 32 1.30 -26.45 11.40
CA GLN A 32 2.27 -27.19 10.59
C GLN A 32 2.61 -26.43 9.29
N VAL A 33 1.62 -25.76 8.71
CA VAL A 33 1.83 -24.90 7.52
C VAL A 33 2.64 -23.67 7.90
N VAL A 34 2.31 -23.01 9.01
CA VAL A 34 3.07 -21.86 9.52
C VAL A 34 4.53 -22.24 9.76
N ASP A 35 4.78 -23.33 10.50
CA ASP A 35 6.13 -23.79 10.82
C ASP A 35 6.96 -24.10 9.58
N ARG A 36 6.34 -24.68 8.55
CA ARG A 36 6.97 -24.91 7.25
C ARG A 36 7.41 -23.62 6.57
N TRP A 37 6.62 -22.55 6.68
CA TRP A 37 6.90 -21.27 6.02
C TRP A 37 7.80 -20.33 6.85
N LEU A 38 7.92 -20.54 8.16
CA LEU A 38 8.71 -19.68 9.06
C LEU A 38 10.15 -19.41 8.56
N PRO A 39 10.94 -20.40 8.09
CA PRO A 39 12.29 -20.14 7.58
C PRO A 39 12.27 -19.19 6.37
N THR A 40 11.40 -19.45 5.39
CA THR A 40 11.28 -18.62 4.18
C THR A 40 10.80 -17.21 4.49
N ILE A 41 9.86 -17.05 5.43
CA ILE A 41 9.40 -15.73 5.88
C ILE A 41 10.54 -14.96 6.55
N ARG A 42 11.35 -15.62 7.39
CA ARG A 42 12.51 -14.99 8.06
C ARG A 42 13.57 -14.54 7.07
N ASP A 43 13.92 -15.39 6.11
CA ASP A 43 14.95 -15.10 5.10
C ASP A 43 14.55 -13.94 4.17
N ASN A 44 13.24 -13.72 3.99
CA ASN A 44 12.70 -12.69 3.11
C ASN A 44 12.01 -11.55 3.88
N LYS A 45 12.19 -11.48 5.20
CA LYS A 45 11.47 -10.56 6.10
C LYS A 45 11.46 -9.12 5.60
N PRO A 46 12.60 -8.49 5.22
CA PRO A 46 12.59 -7.08 4.81
C PRO A 46 11.71 -6.82 3.58
N GLY A 47 11.69 -7.75 2.62
CA GLY A 47 10.83 -7.64 1.44
C GLY A 47 9.36 -7.81 1.79
N ILE A 48 9.05 -8.79 2.64
CA ILE A 48 7.66 -9.05 3.07
C ILE A 48 7.12 -7.86 3.86
N VAL A 49 7.90 -7.27 4.77
CA VAL A 49 7.50 -6.07 5.50
C VAL A 49 7.12 -4.95 4.52
N ARG A 50 7.99 -4.64 3.54
CA ARG A 50 7.73 -3.58 2.55
C ARG A 50 6.44 -3.82 1.75
N GLU A 51 6.20 -5.06 1.33
CA GLU A 51 4.98 -5.40 0.59
C GLU A 51 3.72 -5.31 1.47
N LEU A 52 3.80 -5.74 2.73
CA LEU A 52 2.68 -5.62 3.67
C LEU A 52 2.37 -4.16 4.00
N GLU A 53 3.39 -3.32 4.17
CA GLU A 53 3.21 -1.87 4.36
C GLU A 53 2.55 -1.22 3.13
N ARG A 54 3.01 -1.58 1.93
CA ARG A 54 2.42 -1.13 0.65
C ARG A 54 0.96 -1.50 0.53
N GLU A 55 0.60 -2.76 0.82
CA GLU A 55 -0.79 -3.21 0.77
C GLU A 55 -1.64 -2.54 1.87
N GLY A 56 -1.06 -2.25 3.03
CA GLY A 56 -1.69 -1.46 4.08
C GLY A 56 -2.06 -0.05 3.63
N ARG A 57 -1.11 0.67 3.01
CA ARG A 57 -1.35 2.01 2.45
C ARG A 57 -2.39 1.98 1.33
N ARG A 58 -2.34 0.98 0.45
CA ARG A 58 -3.36 0.75 -0.59
C ARG A 58 -4.75 0.55 0.01
N THR A 59 -4.86 -0.30 1.02
CA THR A 59 -6.13 -0.57 1.72
C THR A 59 -6.69 0.70 2.33
N LYS A 60 -5.84 1.57 2.88
CA LYS A 60 -6.25 2.86 3.45
C LYS A 60 -6.86 3.79 2.41
N VAL A 61 -6.23 3.98 1.25
CA VAL A 61 -6.78 4.85 0.19
C VAL A 61 -8.07 4.28 -0.39
N LEU A 62 -8.17 2.96 -0.53
CA LEU A 62 -9.42 2.31 -0.96
C LEU A 62 -10.55 2.50 0.06
N ALA A 63 -10.23 2.41 1.36
CA ALA A 63 -11.21 2.68 2.42
C ALA A 63 -11.68 4.15 2.40
N MET A 64 -10.78 5.11 2.16
CA MET A 64 -11.15 6.53 2.00
C MET A 64 -12.11 6.73 0.83
N LEU A 65 -11.83 6.12 -0.33
CA LEU A 65 -12.75 6.13 -1.47
C LEU A 65 -14.07 5.39 -1.15
N GLY A 66 -14.03 4.30 -0.40
CA GLY A 66 -15.24 3.58 0.01
C GLY A 66 -16.15 4.39 0.92
N ALA A 67 -15.58 5.21 1.80
CA ALA A 67 -16.30 5.96 2.82
C ALA A 67 -17.11 7.15 2.26
N ASP A 68 -16.67 7.76 1.15
CA ASP A 68 -17.36 8.87 0.50
C ASP A 68 -17.54 8.58 -1.00
N PRO A 69 -18.77 8.29 -1.47
CA PRO A 69 -19.05 8.05 -2.89
C PRO A 69 -18.72 9.23 -3.82
N GLY A 70 -18.74 10.47 -3.31
CA GLY A 70 -18.42 11.68 -4.06
C GLY A 70 -16.92 11.91 -4.22
N LEU A 71 -16.09 11.24 -3.42
CA LEU A 71 -14.65 11.40 -3.45
C LEU A 71 -14.05 10.74 -4.69
N ARG A 72 -13.46 11.51 -5.60
CA ARG A 72 -12.81 10.96 -6.81
C ARG A 72 -11.36 10.51 -6.56
N TYR A 73 -10.67 11.19 -5.65
CA TYR A 73 -9.26 11.00 -5.32
C TYR A 73 -9.07 10.83 -3.82
N ALA A 74 -8.24 9.88 -3.42
CA ALA A 74 -7.77 9.76 -2.05
C ALA A 74 -6.24 9.79 -2.04
N VAL A 75 -5.67 10.55 -1.11
CA VAL A 75 -4.22 10.62 -0.88
C VAL A 75 -3.97 10.27 0.57
N HIS A 76 -3.05 9.34 0.81
CA HIS A 76 -2.63 8.95 2.14
C HIS A 76 -1.11 8.98 2.26
N VAL A 77 -0.65 9.59 3.36
CA VAL A 77 0.75 9.60 3.79
C VAL A 77 0.75 9.18 5.25
N GLU A 78 1.55 8.17 5.57
CA GLU A 78 1.66 7.65 6.94
C GLU A 78 2.68 8.45 7.75
N ASP A 79 3.84 8.73 7.15
CA ASP A 79 4.89 9.56 7.72
C ASP A 79 5.44 10.52 6.66
N ALA A 80 5.15 11.81 6.84
CA ALA A 80 5.64 12.88 5.97
C ALA A 80 7.07 13.36 6.32
N SER A 81 7.68 12.82 7.38
CA SER A 81 9.03 13.17 7.82
C SER A 81 10.12 12.22 7.29
N THR A 82 9.73 11.04 6.81
CA THR A 82 10.64 10.08 6.17
C THR A 82 10.91 10.48 4.72
N ASP A 83 12.18 10.52 4.31
CA ASP A 83 12.59 10.84 2.93
C ASP A 83 13.03 9.57 2.17
N PRO A 84 12.43 9.24 1.00
CA PRO A 84 11.32 9.94 0.35
C PRO A 84 9.99 9.74 1.09
N VAL A 85 9.14 10.78 1.03
CA VAL A 85 7.77 10.72 1.53
C VAL A 85 6.99 9.77 0.61
N LEU A 86 6.52 8.67 1.18
CA LEU A 86 5.72 7.68 0.47
C LEU A 86 4.26 8.12 0.45
N VAL A 87 3.75 8.40 -0.75
CA VAL A 87 2.40 8.89 -0.97
C VAL A 87 1.59 7.85 -1.72
N ALA A 88 0.62 7.27 -1.03
CA ALA A 88 -0.35 6.39 -1.64
C ALA A 88 -1.49 7.21 -2.24
N VAL A 89 -1.82 6.93 -3.50
CA VAL A 89 -2.87 7.60 -4.26
C VAL A 89 -3.87 6.57 -4.72
N GLY A 90 -5.15 6.83 -4.44
CA GLY A 90 -6.29 6.11 -4.99
C GLY A 90 -7.09 7.00 -5.93
N ILE A 91 -7.36 6.50 -7.13
CA ILE A 91 -8.26 7.11 -8.10
C ILE A 91 -9.45 6.19 -8.28
N ARG A 92 -10.65 6.68 -7.96
CA ARG A 92 -11.89 5.89 -8.00
C ARG A 92 -12.05 5.23 -9.38
N GLN A 93 -12.23 3.91 -9.36
CA GLN A 93 -12.45 3.06 -10.56
C GLN A 93 -11.34 3.12 -11.63
N VAL A 94 -10.17 3.68 -11.31
CA VAL A 94 -9.05 3.77 -12.26
C VAL A 94 -7.86 2.98 -11.74
N ALA A 95 -7.27 3.39 -10.62
CA ALA A 95 -6.03 2.78 -10.13
C ALA A 95 -5.73 3.13 -8.67
N THR A 96 -4.80 2.37 -8.08
CA THR A 96 -4.08 2.72 -6.85
C THR A 96 -2.59 2.58 -7.10
N PHE A 97 -1.79 3.54 -6.64
CA PHE A 97 -0.33 3.52 -6.81
C PHE A 97 0.37 4.28 -5.69
N GLU A 98 1.70 4.17 -5.64
CA GLU A 98 2.54 4.89 -4.68
C GLU A 98 3.56 5.76 -5.41
N LEU A 99 3.83 6.94 -4.85
CA LEU A 99 4.84 7.89 -5.30
C LEU A 99 5.83 8.12 -4.17
N GLY A 100 7.13 8.00 -4.47
CA GLY A 100 8.18 8.50 -3.58
C GLY A 100 8.50 9.95 -3.93
N MET A 101 8.18 10.89 -3.06
CA MET A 101 8.50 12.30 -3.25
C MET A 101 9.62 12.72 -2.30
N PRO A 102 10.71 13.36 -2.79
CA PRO A 102 11.72 13.92 -1.90
C PRO A 102 11.05 14.87 -0.91
N GLY A 103 11.33 14.75 0.38
CA GLY A 103 10.61 15.46 1.43
C GLY A 103 10.58 16.98 1.25
N ARG A 104 11.64 17.56 0.69
CA ARG A 104 11.73 18.99 0.36
C ARG A 104 10.73 19.49 -0.69
N TYR A 105 10.15 18.59 -1.47
CA TYR A 105 9.15 18.88 -2.50
C TYR A 105 7.76 18.39 -2.13
N TYR A 106 7.61 17.71 -0.98
CA TYR A 106 6.32 17.19 -0.57
C TYR A 106 5.44 18.33 -0.04
N ASP A 107 4.37 18.60 -0.77
CA ASP A 107 3.22 19.40 -0.33
C ASP A 107 1.95 18.61 -0.67
N GLY A 108 1.27 18.12 0.37
CA GLY A 108 0.07 17.30 0.21
C GLY A 108 -1.10 18.04 -0.44
N MET A 109 -1.21 19.36 -0.26
CA MET A 109 -2.28 20.17 -0.86
C MET A 109 -1.97 20.44 -2.33
N ALA A 110 -0.74 20.82 -2.65
CA ALA A 110 -0.31 21.03 -4.03
C ALA A 110 -0.46 19.75 -4.88
N LEU A 111 -0.20 18.57 -4.29
CA LEU A 111 -0.42 17.29 -4.96
C LEU A 111 -1.91 17.06 -5.30
N LEU A 112 -2.81 17.35 -4.37
CA LEU A 112 -4.26 17.21 -4.61
C LEU A 112 -4.72 18.15 -5.74
N GLU A 113 -4.24 19.40 -5.73
CA GLU A 113 -4.53 20.36 -6.80
C GLU A 113 -3.98 19.88 -8.17
N LEU A 114 -2.76 19.33 -8.18
CA LEU A 114 -2.16 18.77 -9.39
C LEU A 114 -3.00 17.61 -9.94
N VAL A 115 -3.39 16.65 -9.10
CA VAL A 115 -4.23 15.52 -9.54
C VAL A 115 -5.59 16.01 -10.03
N ALA A 116 -6.19 17.00 -9.37
CA ALA A 116 -7.47 17.58 -9.77
C ALA A 116 -7.37 18.29 -11.15
N SER A 117 -6.35 19.13 -11.36
CA SER A 117 -6.16 19.88 -12.61
C SER A 117 -6.00 19.00 -13.84
N TYR A 118 -5.20 17.93 -13.77
CA TYR A 118 -4.96 17.03 -14.90
C TYR A 118 -6.12 16.07 -15.15
N SER A 119 -6.96 15.81 -14.15
CA SER A 119 -8.12 14.95 -14.30
C SER A 119 -9.39 15.64 -14.81
N GLY A 120 -9.46 16.98 -14.69
CA GLY A 120 -10.50 17.80 -15.31
C GLY A 120 -10.23 18.11 -16.80
N ALA A 121 -8.96 18.11 -17.23
CA ALA A 121 -8.58 18.50 -18.58
C ALA A 121 -8.78 17.42 -19.66
N GLN A 122 -9.09 16.17 -19.27
CA GLN A 122 -9.08 15.02 -20.20
C GLN A 122 -10.48 14.47 -20.54
N HIS A 123 -11.55 15.24 -20.27
CA HIS A 123 -12.94 14.84 -20.49
C HIS A 123 -13.74 15.82 -21.39
N ASP A 124 -13.06 16.63 -22.21
CA ASP A 124 -13.71 17.61 -23.12
C ASP A 124 -13.43 17.35 -24.62
N GLU A 125 -12.91 16.19 -24.98
CA GLU A 125 -12.82 15.76 -26.39
C GLU A 125 -13.31 14.32 -26.54
N LEU A 126 -14.64 14.12 -26.62
CA LEU A 126 -15.32 13.11 -27.44
C LEU A 126 -16.80 13.49 -27.62
#